data_AF-A0A1F7S259-F1
#
_entry.id   AF-A0A1F7S259-F1
#
_cell.length_a   1.000
_cell.length_b   1.000
_cell.length_c   1.000
_cell.angle_alpha   90.00
_cell.angle_beta   90.00
_cell.angle_gamma   90.00
#
_symmetry.space_group_name_H-M   'P 1'
#
loop_
_entity.id
_entity.type
_entity.pdbx_description
1 polymer ?
#
loop_
_entity_poly.entity_id
_entity_poly.type
_entity_poly.pdbx_seq_one_letter_code
_entity_poly.pdbx_strand_id
1 'polypeptide(L)'
;MKKLILFQIFISVIVFSLFFSLCNKAPSPHLHNALLLMQNRTDYTDPLFDEVLKELNMVSKDDANYDHAQELVSRINTVRRQIGEMREKEEEAKKARDAELEKIQNERKELMDKLLAQRAGKFSQSDAELELSRKISEMEKMEQALIDEQKQQQDKDQWTPTPDSFIVTPTDDEGKTEEFWRRKNETLNKQLSQLENRREYFQKQLDNLNTSELPRHVVLQNREKRLTILAQIEEIDKSIETKKQEVEQLKEDLRKSGGLPGWLR
;
A
#
# COMPACT_ATOMS: atom_id res chain seq x y z
N MET A 1 5.46 -2.36 -0.14
CA MET A 1 4.60 -3.58 -0.13
C MET A 1 5.14 -4.73 -0.97
N LYS A 2 5.29 -4.63 -2.31
CA LYS A 2 5.79 -5.79 -3.10
C LYS A 2 7.14 -6.32 -2.60
N LYS A 3 8.09 -5.44 -2.26
CA LYS A 3 9.43 -5.85 -1.84
C LYS A 3 9.49 -6.57 -0.49
N LEU A 4 8.74 -6.14 0.54
CA LEU A 4 8.78 -6.74 1.88
C LEU A 4 8.05 -8.10 1.94
N ILE A 5 6.90 -8.23 1.24
CA ILE A 5 6.17 -9.49 1.14
C ILE A 5 6.95 -10.48 0.27
N LEU A 6 7.50 -10.04 -0.87
CA LEU A 6 8.42 -10.86 -1.66
C LEU A 6 9.65 -11.26 -0.86
N PHE A 7 10.11 -10.42 0.07
CA PHE A 7 11.27 -10.68 0.92
C PHE A 7 10.98 -11.73 2.00
N GLN A 8 9.84 -11.65 2.66
CA GLN A 8 9.41 -12.64 3.65
C GLN A 8 9.14 -13.99 2.96
N ILE A 9 8.50 -13.97 1.79
CA ILE A 9 8.34 -15.15 0.92
C ILE A 9 9.71 -15.67 0.46
N PHE A 10 10.65 -14.82 0.09
CA PHE A 10 11.98 -15.23 -0.36
C PHE A 10 12.80 -15.88 0.76
N ILE A 11 12.77 -15.32 1.98
CA ILE A 11 13.38 -15.94 3.16
C ILE A 11 12.69 -17.27 3.46
N SER A 12 11.36 -17.31 3.49
CA SER A 12 10.62 -18.56 3.73
C SER A 12 10.94 -19.61 2.65
N VAL A 13 11.02 -19.23 1.38
CA VAL A 13 11.38 -20.14 0.26
C VAL A 13 12.83 -20.61 0.38
N ILE A 14 13.78 -19.76 0.78
CA ILE A 14 15.17 -20.17 1.04
C ILE A 14 15.21 -21.14 2.21
N VAL A 15 14.61 -20.80 3.34
CA VAL A 15 14.56 -21.65 4.55
C VAL A 15 13.89 -22.98 4.24
N PHE A 16 12.79 -22.99 3.48
CA PHE A 16 12.05 -24.18 3.10
C PHE A 16 12.80 -25.03 2.07
N SER A 17 13.50 -24.42 1.11
CA SER A 17 14.34 -25.14 0.14
C SER A 17 15.55 -25.78 0.82
N LEU A 18 16.13 -25.10 1.81
CA LEU A 18 17.21 -25.64 2.64
C LEU A 18 16.70 -26.80 3.50
N PHE A 19 15.52 -26.67 4.11
CA PHE A 19 14.85 -27.72 4.87
C PHE A 19 14.60 -28.98 4.01
N PHE A 20 14.07 -28.81 2.79
CA PHE A 20 13.78 -29.94 1.89
C PHE A 20 15.03 -30.67 1.41
N SER A 21 16.14 -29.95 1.21
CA SER A 21 17.43 -30.54 0.84
C SER A 21 18.02 -31.36 1.99
N LEU A 22 17.74 -30.97 3.23
CA LEU A 22 18.27 -31.55 4.46
C LEU A 22 17.51 -32.78 4.96
N CYS A 23 16.19 -32.84 4.76
CA CYS A 23 15.38 -34.00 5.15
C CYS A 23 15.71 -35.30 4.40
N ASN A 24 16.48 -35.22 3.30
CA ASN A 24 16.90 -36.41 2.53
C ASN A 24 18.13 -37.14 3.09
N LYS A 25 18.77 -36.64 4.16
CA LYS A 25 19.88 -37.31 4.87
C LYS A 25 19.62 -37.31 6.37
N ALA A 26 20.05 -38.35 7.09
CA ALA A 26 19.89 -38.42 8.55
C ALA A 26 20.59 -37.20 9.20
N PRO A 27 19.83 -36.24 9.78
CA PRO A 27 20.42 -34.98 10.21
C PRO A 27 21.13 -35.17 11.55
N SER A 28 22.28 -34.53 11.70
CA SER A 28 22.94 -34.43 13.00
C SER A 28 22.05 -33.63 13.98
N PRO A 29 22.11 -33.90 15.30
CA PRO A 29 21.24 -33.26 16.28
C PRO A 29 21.37 -31.73 16.30
N HIS A 30 22.56 -31.19 16.03
CA HIS A 30 22.79 -29.74 15.91
C HIS A 30 22.13 -29.15 14.66
N LEU A 31 22.18 -29.87 13.55
CA LEU A 31 21.55 -29.43 12.31
C LEU A 31 20.01 -29.49 12.41
N HIS A 32 19.48 -30.49 13.12
CA HIS A 32 18.06 -30.58 13.44
C HIS A 32 17.59 -29.42 14.33
N ASN A 33 18.36 -29.08 15.37
CA ASN A 33 18.05 -27.95 16.25
C ASN A 33 18.09 -26.60 15.52
N ALA A 34 19.09 -26.38 14.67
CA ALA A 34 19.17 -25.18 13.82
C ALA A 34 17.93 -25.02 12.92
N LEU A 35 17.42 -26.12 12.37
CA LEU A 35 16.21 -26.13 11.54
C LEU A 35 14.95 -25.84 12.36
N LEU A 36 14.81 -26.43 13.54
CA LEU A 36 13.68 -26.17 14.44
C LEU A 36 13.62 -24.69 14.89
N LEU A 37 14.78 -24.09 15.17
CA LEU A 37 14.87 -22.67 15.50
C LEU A 37 14.37 -21.77 14.36
N MET A 38 14.70 -22.13 13.11
CA MET A 38 14.23 -21.38 11.93
C MET A 38 12.77 -21.65 11.56
N GLN A 39 12.22 -22.82 11.90
CA GLN A 39 10.86 -23.21 11.55
C GLN A 39 9.80 -22.60 12.49
N ASN A 40 10.15 -22.41 13.76
CA ASN A 40 9.19 -21.97 14.80
C ASN A 40 9.16 -20.45 15.02
N ARG A 41 9.92 -19.66 14.25
CA ARG A 41 9.98 -18.20 14.41
C ARG A 41 9.60 -17.47 13.13
N THR A 42 8.71 -16.49 13.27
CA THR A 42 8.32 -15.54 12.21
C THR A 42 9.20 -14.29 12.17
N ASP A 43 10.00 -14.09 13.21
CA ASP A 43 10.73 -12.85 13.45
C ASP A 43 12.22 -13.11 13.22
N TYR A 44 12.67 -12.92 11.97
CA TYR A 44 14.08 -13.07 11.59
C TYR A 44 14.90 -11.90 12.15
N THR A 45 15.27 -12.04 13.42
CA THR A 45 16.03 -11.06 14.20
C THR A 45 17.49 -11.49 14.34
N ASP A 46 18.38 -10.55 14.60
CA ASP A 46 19.80 -10.83 14.82
C ASP A 46 20.08 -11.92 15.88
N PRO A 47 19.37 -11.97 17.04
CA PRO A 47 19.54 -13.03 18.03
C PRO A 47 19.19 -14.43 17.49
N LEU A 48 18.18 -14.53 16.62
CA LEU A 48 17.81 -15.80 16.00
C LEU A 48 18.90 -16.29 15.03
N PHE A 49 19.45 -15.38 14.22
CA PHE A 49 20.58 -15.72 13.36
C PHE A 49 21.80 -16.17 14.17
N ASP A 50 22.07 -15.53 15.31
CA ASP A 50 23.17 -15.93 16.19
C ASP A 50 22.97 -17.31 16.82
N GLU A 51 21.75 -17.65 17.25
CA GLU A 51 21.41 -19.00 17.75
C GLU A 51 21.55 -20.08 16.67
N VAL A 52 21.07 -19.82 15.45
CA VAL A 52 21.16 -20.75 14.31
C VAL A 52 22.62 -20.94 13.88
N LEU A 53 23.39 -19.85 13.79
CA LEU A 53 24.83 -19.90 13.46
C LEU A 53 25.62 -20.66 14.52
N LYS A 54 25.26 -20.51 15.80
CA LYS A 54 25.87 -21.26 16.90
C LYS A 54 25.66 -22.77 16.73
N GLU A 55 24.43 -23.21 16.45
CA GLU A 55 24.14 -24.63 16.22
C GLU A 55 24.86 -25.17 14.96
N LEU A 56 24.86 -24.43 13.86
CA LEU A 56 25.54 -24.86 12.63
C LEU A 56 27.07 -24.95 12.79
N ASN A 57 27.67 -24.07 13.59
CA ASN A 57 29.10 -24.09 13.89
C ASN A 57 29.52 -25.23 14.84
N MET A 58 28.57 -25.88 15.53
CA MET A 58 28.82 -27.05 16.37
C MET A 58 28.81 -28.37 15.58
N VAL A 59 28.48 -28.35 14.28
CA VAL A 59 28.58 -29.53 13.40
C VAL A 59 30.06 -29.92 13.23
N SER A 60 30.40 -31.16 13.58
CA SER A 60 31.76 -31.67 13.51
C SER A 60 32.28 -31.75 12.08
N LYS A 61 33.59 -31.58 11.88
CA LYS A 61 34.27 -31.77 10.58
C LYS A 61 34.15 -33.17 10.02
N ASP A 62 34.00 -34.16 10.91
CA ASP A 62 33.88 -35.57 10.55
C ASP A 62 32.42 -35.96 10.22
N ASP A 63 31.48 -35.03 10.34
CA ASP A 63 30.08 -35.22 10.00
C ASP A 63 29.90 -35.18 8.48
N ALA A 64 29.15 -36.14 7.93
CA ALA A 64 28.82 -36.18 6.50
C ALA A 64 28.05 -34.94 6.01
N ASN A 65 27.54 -34.12 6.95
CA ASN A 65 26.82 -32.88 6.67
C ASN A 65 27.66 -31.61 6.92
N TYR A 66 28.95 -31.72 7.25
CA TYR A 66 29.81 -30.57 7.59
C TYR A 66 29.88 -29.52 6.47
N ASP A 67 30.18 -29.95 5.24
CA ASP A 67 30.29 -29.03 4.09
C ASP A 67 28.99 -28.26 3.85
N HIS A 68 27.85 -28.93 4.06
CA HIS A 68 26.54 -28.32 3.91
C HIS A 68 26.21 -27.37 5.06
N ALA A 69 26.61 -27.69 6.30
CA ALA A 69 26.52 -26.75 7.43
C ALA A 69 27.34 -25.48 7.18
N GLN A 70 28.54 -25.59 6.59
CA GLN A 70 29.37 -24.42 6.23
C GLN A 70 28.75 -23.59 5.08
N GLU A 71 28.14 -24.24 4.09
CA GLU A 71 27.38 -23.56 3.04
C GLU A 71 26.19 -22.77 3.63
N LEU A 72 25.47 -23.37 4.58
CA LEU A 72 24.36 -22.72 5.29
C LEU A 72 24.83 -21.49 6.08
N VAL A 73 25.95 -21.60 6.80
CA VAL A 73 26.56 -20.48 7.53
C VAL A 73 26.88 -19.32 6.58
N SER A 74 27.47 -19.61 5.42
CA SER A 74 27.78 -18.59 4.40
C SER A 74 26.52 -17.89 3.86
N ARG A 75 25.47 -18.67 3.58
CA ARG A 75 24.18 -18.15 3.09
C ARG A 75 23.47 -17.30 4.15
N ILE A 76 23.44 -17.77 5.39
CA ILE A 76 22.84 -17.03 6.52
C ILE A 76 23.54 -15.69 6.72
N ASN A 77 24.88 -15.66 6.69
CA ASN A 77 25.63 -14.41 6.80
C ASN A 77 25.35 -13.45 5.63
N THR A 78 25.19 -13.99 4.41
CA THR A 78 24.82 -13.18 3.23
C THR A 78 23.43 -12.55 3.40
N VAL A 79 22.45 -13.34 3.84
CA VAL A 79 21.08 -12.86 4.11
C VAL A 79 21.08 -11.82 5.23
N ARG A 80 21.83 -12.05 6.32
CA ARG A 80 21.99 -11.10 7.43
C ARG A 80 22.53 -9.75 6.94
N ARG A 81 23.56 -9.78 6.08
CA ARG A 81 24.11 -8.55 5.49
C ARG A 81 23.09 -7.83 4.62
N GLN A 82 22.36 -8.55 3.77
CA GLN A 82 21.31 -7.96 2.92
C GLN A 82 20.18 -7.34 3.75
N ILE A 83 19.79 -7.97 4.88
CA ILE A 83 18.83 -7.40 5.83
C ILE A 83 19.36 -6.07 6.39
N GLY A 84 20.63 -6.03 6.81
CA GLY A 84 21.27 -4.81 7.31
C GLY A 84 21.24 -3.68 6.29
N GLU A 85 21.72 -3.93 5.06
CA GLU A 85 21.75 -2.94 3.98
C GLU A 85 20.35 -2.42 3.62
N MET A 86 19.31 -3.25 3.72
CA MET A 86 17.93 -2.82 3.45
C MET A 86 17.34 -2.00 4.58
N ARG A 87 17.60 -2.36 5.85
CA ARG A 87 17.18 -1.56 7.01
C ARG A 87 17.81 -0.17 6.98
N GLU A 88 19.09 -0.09 6.63
CA GLU A 88 19.80 1.18 6.46
C GLU A 88 19.13 2.05 5.39
N LYS A 89 18.83 1.49 4.20
CA LYS A 89 18.11 2.20 3.13
C LYS A 89 16.69 2.64 3.54
N GLU A 90 16.02 1.84 4.36
CA GLU A 90 14.69 2.18 4.87
C GLU A 90 14.76 3.34 5.89
N GLU A 91 15.77 3.33 6.77
CA GLU A 91 16.03 4.41 7.70
C GLU A 91 16.42 5.71 6.97
N GLU A 92 17.25 5.63 5.94
CA GLU A 92 17.56 6.76 5.06
C GLU A 92 16.32 7.31 4.37
N ALA A 93 15.46 6.43 3.83
CA ALA A 93 14.20 6.85 3.21
C ALA A 93 13.21 7.46 4.21
N LYS A 94 13.25 7.03 5.47
CA LYS A 94 12.48 7.66 6.55
C LYS A 94 12.99 9.06 6.87
N LYS A 95 14.31 9.21 7.06
CA LYS A 95 14.96 10.52 7.29
C LYS A 95 14.70 11.50 6.14
N ALA A 96 14.74 11.02 4.89
CA ALA A 96 14.46 11.84 3.71
C ALA A 96 13.00 12.36 3.70
N ARG A 97 12.03 11.50 4.05
CA ARG A 97 10.62 11.88 4.18
C ARG A 97 10.38 12.89 5.29
N ASP A 98 11.02 12.68 6.45
CA ASP A 98 10.90 13.61 7.58
C ASP A 98 11.47 15.00 7.22
N ALA A 99 12.60 15.05 6.50
CA ALA A 99 13.18 16.30 6.00
C ALA A 99 12.30 17.00 4.95
N GLU A 100 11.64 16.25 4.07
CA GLU A 100 10.69 16.79 3.09
C GLU A 100 9.45 17.38 3.77
N LEU A 101 8.94 16.71 4.80
CA LEU A 101 7.81 17.20 5.61
C LEU A 101 8.17 18.52 6.31
N GLU A 102 9.35 18.60 6.93
CA GLU A 102 9.83 19.84 7.57
C GLU A 102 9.96 20.99 6.57
N LYS A 103 10.46 20.70 5.35
CA LYS A 103 10.56 21.70 4.28
C LYS A 103 9.18 22.23 3.87
N ILE A 104 8.20 21.35 3.67
CA ILE A 104 6.83 21.72 3.31
C ILE A 104 6.19 22.58 4.42
N GLN A 105 6.39 22.22 5.69
CA GLN A 105 5.86 22.98 6.83
C GLN A 105 6.45 24.39 6.89
N ASN A 106 7.76 24.53 6.65
CA ASN A 106 8.42 25.83 6.62
C ASN A 106 7.91 26.70 5.46
N GLU A 107 7.79 26.14 4.26
CA GLU A 107 7.26 26.87 3.09
C GLU A 107 5.79 27.29 3.29
N ARG A 108 4.96 26.43 3.87
CA ARG A 108 3.55 26.75 4.20
C ARG A 108 3.47 27.91 5.19
N LYS A 109 4.32 27.90 6.23
CA LYS A 109 4.39 28.98 7.22
C LYS A 109 4.76 30.31 6.57
N GLU A 110 5.78 30.30 5.70
CA GLU A 110 6.21 31.49 4.98
C GLU A 110 5.11 32.06 4.06
N LEU A 111 4.35 31.18 3.38
CA LEU A 111 3.22 31.59 2.55
C LEU A 111 2.07 32.18 3.37
N MET A 112 1.78 31.60 4.55
CA MET A 112 0.78 32.15 5.47
C MET A 112 1.20 33.52 6.00
N ASP A 113 2.46 33.70 6.39
CA ASP A 113 2.98 34.99 6.84
C ASP A 113 2.90 36.05 5.72
N LYS A 114 3.20 35.67 4.47
CA LYS A 114 3.03 36.53 3.29
C LYS A 114 1.57 36.91 3.04
N LEU A 115 0.64 35.97 3.21
CA LEU A 115 -0.80 36.22 3.04
C LEU A 115 -1.31 37.16 4.14
N LEU A 116 -0.90 36.96 5.40
CA LEU A 116 -1.25 37.84 6.50
C LEU A 116 -0.71 39.26 6.30
N ALA A 117 0.53 39.40 5.81
CA ALA A 117 1.14 40.68 5.48
C ALA A 117 0.42 41.42 4.33
N GLN A 118 -0.01 40.70 3.28
CA GLN A 118 -0.80 41.30 2.19
C GLN A 118 -2.17 41.77 2.67
N ARG A 119 -2.85 40.95 3.49
CA ARG A 119 -4.16 41.26 4.04
C ARG A 119 -4.14 42.46 5.00
N ALA A 120 -3.03 42.67 5.70
CA ALA A 120 -2.81 43.84 6.54
C ALA A 120 -2.55 45.13 5.72
N GLY A 121 -2.13 44.99 4.45
CA GLY A 121 -1.73 46.11 3.59
C GLY A 121 -2.79 46.64 2.62
N LYS A 122 -3.81 45.85 2.23
CA LYS A 122 -4.87 46.27 1.28
C LYS A 122 -6.23 45.59 1.57
N PHE A 123 -7.32 46.35 1.44
CA PHE A 123 -8.70 45.93 1.76
C PHE A 123 -9.49 45.30 0.58
N SER A 124 -8.83 44.94 -0.52
CA SER A 124 -9.48 44.29 -1.67
C SER A 124 -8.80 42.96 -1.97
N GLN A 125 -9.59 41.89 -2.09
CA GLN A 125 -9.14 40.58 -2.59
C GLN A 125 -8.46 40.76 -3.95
N SER A 126 -7.14 40.78 -3.93
CA SER A 126 -6.28 40.85 -5.10
C SER A 126 -6.12 39.45 -5.68
N ASP A 127 -5.98 39.33 -7.00
CA ASP A 127 -5.67 38.04 -7.66
C ASP A 127 -4.46 37.33 -7.02
N ALA A 128 -3.53 38.11 -6.43
CA ALA A 128 -2.39 37.58 -5.67
C ALA A 128 -2.78 36.88 -4.34
N GLU A 129 -3.83 37.33 -3.65
CA GLU A 129 -4.31 36.66 -2.43
C GLU A 129 -5.02 35.34 -2.77
N LEU A 130 -5.73 35.30 -3.89
CA LEU A 130 -6.36 34.08 -4.42
C LEU A 130 -5.29 33.05 -4.83
N GLU A 131 -4.20 33.49 -5.46
CA GLU A 131 -3.09 32.62 -5.84
C GLU A 131 -2.33 32.06 -4.61
N LEU A 132 -2.07 32.90 -3.60
CA LEU A 132 -1.47 32.45 -2.34
C LEU A 132 -2.38 31.48 -1.58
N SER A 133 -3.68 31.77 -1.51
CA SER A 133 -4.67 30.87 -0.89
C SER A 133 -4.71 29.51 -1.59
N ARG A 134 -4.61 29.49 -2.92
CA ARG A 134 -4.57 28.25 -3.70
C ARG A 134 -3.31 27.44 -3.40
N LYS A 135 -2.13 28.08 -3.37
CA LYS A 135 -0.85 27.42 -3.04
C LYS A 135 -0.85 26.86 -1.62
N ILE A 136 -1.43 27.57 -0.65
CA ILE A 136 -1.56 27.09 0.73
C ILE A 136 -2.44 25.83 0.78
N SER A 137 -3.57 25.80 0.06
CA SER A 137 -4.43 24.62 0.00
C SER A 137 -3.76 23.42 -0.70
N GLU A 138 -2.95 23.66 -1.73
CA GLU A 138 -2.18 22.60 -2.41
C GLU A 138 -1.09 22.03 -1.47
N MET A 139 -0.40 22.89 -0.71
CA MET A 139 0.58 22.49 0.31
C MET A 139 -0.05 21.70 1.45
N GLU A 140 -1.23 22.09 1.93
CA GLU A 140 -1.98 21.34 2.96
C GLU A 140 -2.37 19.93 2.49
N LYS A 141 -2.73 19.78 1.21
CA LYS A 141 -3.00 18.46 0.63
C LYS A 141 -1.75 17.60 0.55
N MET A 142 -0.60 18.17 0.21
CA MET A 142 0.68 17.45 0.18
C MET A 142 1.14 17.05 1.58
N GLU A 143 1.01 17.95 2.57
CA GLU A 143 1.28 17.65 3.98
C GLU A 143 0.40 16.51 4.49
N GLN A 144 -0.92 16.57 4.25
CA GLN A 144 -1.83 15.51 4.67
C GLN A 144 -1.52 14.17 3.97
N ALA A 145 -1.16 14.20 2.68
CA ALA A 145 -0.78 12.99 1.94
C ALA A 145 0.49 12.33 2.52
N LEU A 146 1.50 13.12 2.89
CA LEU A 146 2.72 12.62 3.53
C LEU A 146 2.45 12.07 4.93
N ILE A 147 1.59 12.73 5.72
CA ILE A 147 1.17 12.23 7.04
C ILE A 147 0.41 10.91 6.91
N ASP A 148 -0.50 10.81 5.94
CA ASP A 148 -1.25 9.58 5.69
C ASP A 148 -0.32 8.46 5.19
N GLU A 149 0.70 8.78 4.39
CA GLU A 149 1.73 7.84 3.96
C GLU A 149 2.61 7.36 5.15
N GLN A 150 3.02 8.28 6.03
CA GLN A 150 3.74 7.94 7.27
C GLN A 150 2.91 7.05 8.19
N LYS A 151 1.63 7.39 8.43
CA LYS A 151 0.72 6.55 9.23
C LYS A 151 0.54 5.17 8.63
N GLN A 152 0.32 5.09 7.31
CA GLN A 152 0.26 3.81 6.60
C GLN A 152 1.57 3.02 6.64
N GLN A 153 2.72 3.64 6.88
CA GLN A 153 3.98 2.95 7.06
C GLN A 153 4.12 2.48 8.52
N GLN A 154 3.73 3.31 9.48
CA GLN A 154 3.79 3.03 10.92
C GLN A 154 2.82 1.92 11.35
N ASP A 155 1.60 1.90 10.79
CA ASP A 155 0.64 0.80 10.99
C ASP A 155 1.12 -0.52 10.37
N LYS A 156 2.02 -0.46 9.37
CA LYS A 156 2.64 -1.65 8.77
C LYS A 156 3.82 -2.19 9.59
N ASP A 157 4.53 -1.33 10.32
CA ASP A 157 5.65 -1.71 11.18
C ASP A 157 5.20 -2.30 12.54
N GLN A 158 3.96 -2.01 12.98
CA GLN A 158 3.38 -2.55 14.22
C GLN A 158 2.63 -3.89 14.06
N TRP A 159 2.60 -4.48 12.86
CA TRP A 159 2.00 -5.80 12.69
C TRP A 159 2.94 -6.88 13.26
N THR A 160 2.74 -7.23 14.53
CA THR A 160 3.27 -8.47 15.11
C THR A 160 2.27 -9.59 14.84
N PRO A 161 2.66 -10.69 14.16
CA PRO A 161 1.81 -11.85 14.09
C PRO A 161 1.68 -12.40 15.52
N THR A 162 0.48 -12.34 16.08
CA THR A 162 0.21 -13.01 17.35
C THR A 162 0.26 -14.53 17.10
N PRO A 163 0.94 -15.32 17.95
CA PRO A 163 1.18 -16.75 17.72
C PRO A 163 -0.07 -17.62 17.56
N ASP A 164 -1.26 -17.10 17.89
CA ASP A 164 -2.54 -17.81 17.82
C ASP A 164 -3.26 -17.68 16.46
N SER A 165 -2.65 -17.06 15.45
CA SER A 165 -3.28 -16.82 14.14
C SER A 165 -3.06 -17.92 13.08
N PHE A 166 -2.76 -19.16 13.48
CA PHE A 166 -2.86 -20.34 12.60
C PHE A 166 -4.32 -20.82 12.42
N ILE A 167 -5.27 -19.88 12.34
CA ILE A 167 -6.43 -20.15 11.51
C ILE A 167 -5.90 -20.03 10.09
N VAL A 168 -5.75 -21.17 9.40
CA VAL A 168 -5.54 -21.19 7.95
C VAL A 168 -6.68 -20.37 7.38
N THR A 169 -6.41 -19.10 7.08
CA THR A 169 -7.39 -18.26 6.41
C THR A 169 -7.62 -18.95 5.07
N PRO A 170 -8.86 -19.33 4.75
CA PRO A 170 -9.09 -20.09 3.56
C PRO A 170 -8.60 -19.26 2.38
N THR A 171 -7.68 -19.83 1.61
CA THR A 171 -7.11 -19.24 0.40
C THR A 171 -7.77 -19.87 -0.80
N ASP A 172 -7.92 -19.08 -1.86
CA ASP A 172 -8.37 -19.61 -3.14
C ASP A 172 -7.28 -20.48 -3.82
N ASP A 173 -7.62 -21.11 -4.93
CA ASP A 173 -6.74 -21.97 -5.73
C ASP A 173 -5.51 -21.22 -6.30
N GLU A 174 -5.53 -19.88 -6.25
CA GLU A 174 -4.43 -18.99 -6.64
C GLU A 174 -3.62 -18.47 -5.44
N GLY A 175 -3.93 -18.94 -4.22
CA GLY A 175 -3.26 -18.52 -2.99
C GLY A 175 -3.64 -17.12 -2.49
N LYS A 176 -4.74 -16.53 -2.97
CA LYS A 176 -5.27 -15.25 -2.49
C LYS A 176 -6.24 -15.46 -1.34
N THR A 177 -6.13 -14.59 -0.35
CA THR A 177 -6.98 -14.61 0.85
C THR A 177 -8.29 -13.86 0.63
N GLU A 178 -9.26 -14.11 1.50
CA GLU A 178 -10.50 -13.32 1.60
C GLU A 178 -10.22 -11.80 1.63
N GLU A 179 -9.23 -11.36 2.41
CA GLU A 179 -8.86 -9.95 2.53
C GLU A 179 -8.44 -9.32 1.20
N PHE A 180 -7.74 -10.06 0.34
CA PHE A 180 -7.35 -9.59 -0.98
C PHE A 180 -8.60 -9.27 -1.83
N TRP A 181 -9.53 -10.21 -1.87
CA TRP A 181 -10.77 -10.08 -2.64
C TRP A 181 -11.67 -8.98 -2.10
N ARG A 182 -11.81 -8.91 -0.77
CA ARG A 182 -12.57 -7.85 -0.09
C ARG A 182 -11.99 -6.47 -0.39
N ARG A 183 -10.67 -6.29 -0.23
CA ARG A 183 -10.00 -5.01 -0.51
C ARG A 183 -10.14 -4.58 -1.97
N LYS A 184 -10.07 -5.53 -2.91
CA LYS A 184 -10.27 -5.27 -4.33
C LYS A 184 -11.72 -4.86 -4.62
N ASN A 185 -12.70 -5.53 -4.01
CA ASN A 185 -14.12 -5.19 -4.11
C ASN A 185 -14.43 -3.81 -3.51
N GLU A 186 -13.94 -3.51 -2.30
CA GLU A 186 -14.07 -2.21 -1.66
C GLU A 186 -13.48 -1.09 -2.51
N THR A 187 -12.32 -1.31 -3.13
CA THR A 187 -11.67 -0.33 -4.00
C THR A 187 -12.54 -0.03 -5.23
N LEU A 188 -13.08 -1.06 -5.89
CA LEU A 188 -13.97 -0.90 -7.04
C LEU A 188 -15.28 -0.21 -6.65
N ASN A 189 -15.90 -0.61 -5.54
CA ASN A 189 -17.12 0.02 -5.05
C ASN A 189 -16.91 1.49 -4.65
N LYS A 190 -15.74 1.81 -4.06
CA LYS A 190 -15.36 3.19 -3.75
C LYS A 190 -15.21 4.02 -5.03
N GLN A 191 -14.56 3.50 -6.07
CA GLN A 191 -14.44 4.16 -7.37
C GLN A 191 -15.81 4.36 -8.03
N LEU A 192 -16.68 3.34 -7.97
CA LEU A 192 -18.04 3.39 -8.50
C LEU A 192 -18.87 4.47 -7.79
N SER A 193 -18.84 4.51 -6.46
CA SER A 193 -19.52 5.53 -5.67
C SER A 193 -19.02 6.95 -5.99
N GLN A 194 -17.71 7.13 -6.21
CA GLN A 194 -17.15 8.42 -6.63
C GLN A 194 -17.68 8.86 -8.01
N LEU A 195 -17.79 7.93 -8.97
CA LEU A 195 -18.35 8.21 -10.28
C LEU A 195 -19.84 8.54 -10.21
N GLU A 196 -20.62 7.81 -9.41
CA GLU A 196 -22.06 8.08 -9.20
C GLU A 196 -22.29 9.46 -8.56
N ASN A 197 -21.51 9.81 -7.53
CA ASN A 197 -21.58 11.15 -6.92
C ASN A 197 -21.22 12.25 -7.93
N ARG A 198 -20.24 12.00 -8.80
CA ARG A 198 -19.84 12.95 -9.85
C ARG A 198 -20.94 13.09 -10.91
N ARG A 199 -21.60 12.00 -11.29
CA ARG A 199 -22.76 12.00 -12.18
C ARG A 199 -23.89 12.83 -11.59
N GLU A 200 -24.23 12.61 -10.32
CA GLU A 200 -25.28 13.34 -9.62
C GLU A 200 -24.98 14.85 -9.55
N TYR A 201 -23.72 15.22 -9.31
CA TYR A 201 -23.28 16.61 -9.34
C TYR A 201 -23.55 17.27 -10.70
N PHE A 202 -23.16 16.63 -11.81
CA PHE A 202 -23.41 17.17 -13.14
C PHE A 202 -24.90 17.17 -13.51
N GLN A 203 -25.66 16.18 -13.04
CA GLN A 203 -27.11 16.17 -13.21
C GLN A 203 -27.76 17.38 -12.52
N LYS A 204 -27.38 17.68 -11.27
CA LYS A 204 -27.85 18.88 -10.55
C LYS A 204 -27.47 20.17 -11.29
N GLN A 205 -26.26 20.24 -11.87
CA GLN A 205 -25.90 21.38 -12.71
C GLN A 205 -26.79 21.50 -13.95
N LEU A 206 -27.08 20.38 -14.61
CA LEU A 206 -27.95 20.36 -15.78
C LEU A 206 -29.36 20.81 -15.44
N ASP A 207 -29.91 20.34 -14.32
CA ASP A 207 -31.23 20.71 -13.81
C ASP A 207 -31.28 22.21 -13.50
N ASN A 208 -30.26 22.74 -12.81
CA ASN A 208 -30.12 24.19 -12.53
C ASN A 208 -30.04 25.04 -13.80
N LEU A 209 -29.40 24.53 -14.85
CA LEU A 209 -29.35 25.21 -16.15
C LEU A 209 -30.67 25.13 -16.90
N ASN A 210 -31.52 24.14 -16.61
CA ASN A 210 -32.83 23.91 -17.22
C ASN A 210 -33.97 24.69 -16.56
N THR A 211 -33.75 25.24 -15.36
CA THR A 211 -34.75 26.06 -14.66
C THR A 211 -35.16 27.27 -15.50
N SER A 212 -36.47 27.42 -15.68
CA SER A 212 -37.13 28.05 -16.84
C SER A 212 -37.27 29.59 -16.83
N GLU A 213 -36.52 30.31 -16.00
CA GLU A 213 -36.70 31.77 -15.80
C GLU A 213 -35.53 32.63 -16.32
N LEU A 214 -34.82 32.17 -17.35
CA LEU A 214 -33.62 32.86 -17.83
C LEU A 214 -33.91 33.72 -19.08
N PRO A 215 -33.44 34.99 -19.13
CA PRO A 215 -33.54 35.85 -20.32
C PRO A 215 -32.92 35.20 -21.57
N ARG A 216 -33.48 35.46 -22.77
CA ARG A 216 -33.07 34.81 -24.05
C ARG A 216 -31.56 34.79 -24.34
N HIS A 217 -30.81 35.82 -23.94
CA HIS A 217 -29.35 35.86 -24.16
C HIS A 217 -28.60 34.85 -23.27
N VAL A 218 -29.11 34.59 -22.05
CA VAL A 218 -28.60 33.56 -21.13
C VAL A 218 -28.94 32.16 -21.64
N VAL A 219 -30.07 32.00 -22.35
CA VAL A 219 -30.50 30.72 -22.94
C VAL A 219 -29.51 30.20 -23.97
N LEU A 220 -28.94 31.07 -24.82
CA LEU A 220 -27.95 30.67 -25.83
C LEU A 220 -26.61 30.27 -25.22
N GLN A 221 -26.09 31.04 -24.25
CA GLN A 221 -24.87 30.67 -23.52
C GLN A 221 -25.05 29.38 -22.69
N ASN A 222 -26.24 29.15 -22.16
CA ASN A 222 -26.55 27.92 -21.44
C ASN A 222 -26.67 26.71 -22.36
N ARG A 223 -26.99 26.89 -23.65
CA ARG A 223 -27.05 25.79 -24.61
C ARG A 223 -25.71 25.08 -24.75
N GLU A 224 -24.63 25.83 -24.89
CA GLU A 224 -23.27 25.26 -24.98
C GLU A 224 -22.88 24.55 -23.68
N LYS A 225 -23.13 25.19 -22.53
CA LYS A 225 -22.87 24.59 -21.21
C LYS A 225 -23.65 23.29 -20.99
N ARG A 226 -24.93 23.24 -21.41
CA ARG A 226 -25.76 22.04 -21.35
C ARG A 226 -25.20 20.92 -22.21
N LEU A 227 -24.76 21.21 -23.44
CA LEU A 227 -24.15 20.21 -24.31
C LEU A 227 -22.85 19.65 -23.72
N THR A 228 -22.01 20.50 -23.14
CA THR A 228 -20.78 20.07 -22.46
C THR A 228 -21.08 19.18 -21.24
N ILE A 229 -22.06 19.56 -20.42
CA ILE A 229 -22.45 18.77 -19.24
C ILE A 229 -23.07 17.43 -19.67
N LEU A 230 -23.89 17.40 -20.71
CA LEU A 230 -24.44 16.15 -21.26
C LEU A 230 -23.35 15.20 -21.75
N ALA A 231 -22.34 15.72 -22.45
CA ALA A 231 -21.19 14.92 -22.89
C ALA A 231 -20.40 14.35 -21.71
N GLN A 232 -20.21 15.14 -20.63
CA GLN A 232 -19.55 14.68 -19.41
C GLN A 232 -20.38 13.61 -18.67
N ILE A 233 -21.71 13.74 -18.63
CA ILE A 233 -22.59 12.72 -18.05
C ILE A 233 -22.47 11.42 -18.85
N GLU A 234 -22.49 11.48 -20.19
CA GLU A 234 -22.35 10.29 -21.03
C GLU A 234 -20.99 9.58 -20.82
N GLU A 235 -19.90 10.34 -20.69
CA GLU A 235 -18.57 9.79 -20.40
C GLU A 235 -18.52 9.12 -19.01
N ILE A 236 -19.15 9.75 -18.01
CA ILE A 236 -19.26 9.17 -16.67
C ILE A 236 -20.14 7.92 -16.69
N ASP A 237 -21.25 7.90 -17.43
CA ASP A 237 -22.13 6.74 -17.56
C ASP A 237 -21.40 5.55 -18.20
N LYS A 238 -20.59 5.79 -19.24
CA LYS A 238 -19.70 4.76 -19.82
C LYS A 238 -18.67 4.24 -18.80
N SER A 239 -18.11 5.13 -17.98
CA SER A 239 -17.14 4.77 -16.95
C SER A 239 -17.79 3.96 -15.81
N ILE A 240 -19.01 4.32 -15.39
CA ILE A 240 -19.80 3.58 -14.40
C ILE A 240 -20.12 2.18 -14.92
N GLU A 241 -20.56 2.07 -16.18
CA GLU A 241 -20.87 0.76 -16.78
C GLU A 241 -19.63 -0.13 -16.85
N THR A 242 -18.49 0.43 -17.28
CA THR A 242 -17.20 -0.30 -17.28
C THR A 242 -16.84 -0.78 -15.88
N LYS A 243 -17.01 0.07 -14.86
CA LYS A 243 -16.71 -0.31 -13.46
C LYS A 243 -17.68 -1.33 -12.89
N LYS A 244 -18.97 -1.29 -13.27
CA LYS A 244 -19.94 -2.34 -12.93
C LYS A 244 -19.54 -3.67 -13.54
N GLN A 245 -19.11 -3.67 -14.80
CA GLN A 245 -18.57 -4.87 -15.45
C GLN A 245 -17.31 -5.40 -14.76
N GLU A 246 -16.41 -4.53 -14.31
CA GLU A 246 -15.24 -4.94 -13.51
C GLU A 246 -15.63 -5.58 -12.17
N VAL A 247 -16.68 -5.09 -11.50
CA VAL A 247 -17.21 -5.70 -10.26
C VAL A 247 -17.82 -7.08 -10.54
N GLU A 248 -18.57 -7.24 -11.63
CA GLU A 248 -19.10 -8.55 -12.03
C GLU A 248 -17.99 -9.51 -12.46
N GLN A 249 -16.97 -9.01 -13.17
CA GLN A 249 -15.79 -9.80 -13.51
C GLN A 249 -15.03 -10.24 -12.26
N LEU A 250 -14.93 -9.39 -11.24
CA LEU A 250 -14.32 -9.75 -9.97
C LEU A 250 -15.06 -10.92 -9.27
N LYS A 251 -16.39 -10.92 -9.33
CA LYS A 251 -17.21 -12.01 -8.79
C LYS A 251 -16.97 -13.31 -9.55
N GLU A 252 -16.89 -13.25 -10.88
CA GLU A 252 -16.60 -14.42 -11.71
C GLU A 252 -15.16 -14.92 -11.52
N ASP A 253 -14.19 -14.03 -11.35
CA ASP A 253 -12.80 -14.38 -11.06
C ASP A 253 -12.69 -15.09 -9.71
N LEU A 254 -13.38 -14.60 -8.68
CA LEU A 254 -13.45 -15.26 -7.38
C LEU A 254 -14.08 -16.66 -7.48
N ARG A 255 -15.15 -16.79 -8.28
CA ARG A 255 -15.81 -18.08 -8.52
C ARG A 255 -14.86 -19.07 -9.19
N LYS A 256 -14.08 -18.60 -10.17
CA LYS A 256 -13.11 -19.41 -10.91
C LYS A 256 -11.89 -19.79 -10.10
N SER A 257 -11.46 -18.93 -9.17
CA SER A 257 -10.34 -19.24 -8.28
C SER A 257 -10.73 -20.15 -7.12
N GLY A 258 -12.01 -20.55 -7.00
CA GLY A 258 -12.46 -21.42 -5.90
C GLY A 258 -12.68 -20.67 -4.58
N GLY A 259 -12.65 -19.34 -4.60
CA GLY A 259 -12.94 -18.52 -3.43
C GLY A 259 -14.41 -18.59 -3.01
N LEU A 260 -14.67 -18.50 -1.70
CA LEU A 260 -16.02 -18.65 -1.17
C LEU A 260 -16.90 -17.44 -1.56
N PRO A 261 -18.19 -17.63 -1.93
CA PRO A 261 -19.09 -16.54 -2.28
C PRO A 261 -19.29 -15.48 -1.19
N GLY A 262 -18.96 -15.80 0.07
CA GLY A 262 -19.05 -14.89 1.20
C GLY A 262 -17.92 -13.84 1.28
N TRP A 263 -16.82 -14.02 0.55
CA TRP A 263 -15.62 -13.19 0.69
C TRP A 263 -15.75 -11.77 0.14
N LEU A 264 -16.75 -11.52 -0.69
CA LEU A 264 -17.04 -10.19 -1.24
C LEU A 264 -18.08 -9.41 -0.42
N ARG A 265 -18.57 -9.96 0.71
CA ARG A 265 -19.52 -9.28 1.58
C ARG A 265 -18.85 -8.17 2.39
#